data_AF-A0A351Q814-F1
#
_entry.id   AF-A0A351Q814-F1
#
_cell.length_a   1.000
_cell.length_b   1.000
_cell.length_c   1.000
_cell.angle_alpha   90.00
_cell.angle_beta   90.00
_cell.angle_gamma   90.00
#
_symmetry.space_group_name_H-M   'P 1'
#
loop_
_entity.id
_entity.type
_entity.pdbx_description
1 polymer ?
#
loop_
_entity_poly.entity_id
_entity_poly.type
_entity_poly.pdbx_seq_one_letter_code
_entity_poly.pdbx_strand_id
1 'polypeptide(L)'
;MPRNQFQRMVFAFITVVITVHAYVFYSIYVVNGDSLRQAVGTTSVLAAVRTIGGIYMFGRVMPVWSVVLVEFCFAYFIECVYGSPLSFRLACKNFDPKTTHPVLFETAIICATVGLMVPAMSLIATFLYYPYNNGFQIHVALVQWLRLMCFNFPFAFFTQLFFIQSFVRTVFKLIFARDIKK
;
A
#
# COMPACT_ATOMS: atom_id res chain seq x y z
N MET A 1 8.28 4.05 -20.05
CA MET A 1 6.99 3.43 -19.70
C MET A 1 6.97 1.97 -20.14
N PRO A 2 6.30 1.08 -19.40
CA PRO A 2 6.12 -0.32 -19.80
C PRO A 2 5.33 -0.41 -21.12
N ARG A 3 5.93 -1.06 -22.13
CA ARG A 3 5.36 -1.21 -23.48
C ARG A 3 4.39 -2.39 -23.55
N ASN A 4 4.66 -3.45 -22.80
CA ASN A 4 3.87 -4.70 -22.81
C ASN A 4 3.12 -4.94 -21.51
N GLN A 5 2.06 -5.76 -21.56
CA GLN A 5 1.28 -6.14 -20.38
C GLN A 5 2.16 -6.83 -19.31
N PHE A 6 3.11 -7.67 -19.73
CA PHE A 6 4.09 -8.28 -18.83
C PHE A 6 4.93 -7.23 -18.09
N GLN A 7 5.43 -6.21 -18.80
CA GLN A 7 6.20 -5.13 -18.18
C GLN A 7 5.35 -4.32 -17.18
N ARG A 8 4.05 -4.15 -17.44
CA ARG A 8 3.12 -3.50 -16.49
C ARG A 8 2.93 -4.34 -15.24
N MET A 9 2.74 -5.65 -15.38
CA MET A 9 2.64 -6.57 -14.24
C MET A 9 3.90 -6.58 -13.38
N VAL A 10 5.09 -6.63 -13.99
CA VAL A 10 6.37 -6.59 -13.27
C VAL A 10 6.54 -5.25 -12.56
N PHE A 11 6.20 -4.14 -13.21
CA PHE A 11 6.26 -2.81 -12.61
C PHE A 11 5.31 -2.71 -11.39
N ALA A 12 4.06 -3.17 -11.53
CA ALA A 12 3.10 -3.21 -10.44
C ALA A 12 3.58 -4.12 -9.30
N PHE A 13 4.12 -5.30 -9.63
CA PHE A 13 4.65 -6.24 -8.65
C PHE A 13 5.76 -5.61 -7.79
N ILE A 14 6.79 -5.01 -8.42
CA ILE A 14 7.90 -4.36 -7.70
C ILE A 14 7.37 -3.22 -6.83
N THR A 15 6.44 -2.43 -7.36
CA THR A 15 5.83 -1.31 -6.62
C THR A 15 5.10 -1.82 -5.39
N VAL A 16 4.26 -2.85 -5.53
CA VAL A 16 3.48 -3.43 -4.42
C VAL A 16 4.37 -4.08 -3.37
N VAL A 17 5.44 -4.77 -3.77
CA VAL A 17 6.41 -5.32 -2.81
C VAL A 17 6.97 -4.20 -1.93
N ILE A 18 7.41 -3.09 -2.53
CA ILE A 18 8.02 -1.98 -1.79
C ILE A 18 6.98 -1.27 -0.91
N THR A 19 5.81 -0.94 -1.46
CA THR A 19 4.77 -0.20 -0.72
C THR A 19 4.25 -1.00 0.47
N VAL A 20 3.98 -2.29 0.32
CA VAL A 20 3.46 -3.14 1.40
C VAL A 20 4.48 -3.27 2.52
N HIS A 21 5.76 -3.48 2.21
CA HIS A 21 6.79 -3.53 3.25
C HIS A 21 6.90 -2.19 3.98
N ALA A 22 7.00 -1.08 3.24
CA ALA A 22 7.07 0.26 3.84
C ALA A 22 5.84 0.55 4.72
N TYR A 23 4.65 0.12 4.27
CA TYR A 23 3.40 0.30 4.98
C TYR A 23 3.34 -0.51 6.28
N VAL A 24 3.74 -1.78 6.26
CA VAL A 24 3.79 -2.62 7.48
C VAL A 24 4.79 -2.03 8.49
N PHE A 25 5.96 -1.59 8.05
CA PHE A 25 6.92 -0.91 8.93
C PHE A 25 6.34 0.39 9.51
N TYR A 26 5.73 1.21 8.68
CA TYR A 26 5.07 2.45 9.12
C TYR A 26 3.96 2.17 10.15
N SER A 27 3.12 1.17 9.91
CA SER A 27 2.03 0.78 10.81
C SER A 27 2.56 0.31 12.16
N ILE A 28 3.60 -0.53 12.18
CA ILE A 28 4.19 -1.05 13.42
C ILE A 28 4.91 0.04 14.21
N TYR A 29 5.71 0.89 13.55
CA TYR A 29 6.56 1.87 14.25
C TYR A 29 5.86 3.18 14.56
N VAL A 30 5.09 3.71 13.61
CA VAL A 30 4.53 5.07 13.70
C VAL A 30 3.11 5.03 14.22
N VAL A 31 2.27 4.13 13.70
CA VAL A 31 0.85 4.09 14.08
C VAL A 31 0.63 3.36 15.40
N ASN A 32 1.28 2.20 15.56
CA ASN A 32 1.08 1.33 16.74
C ASN A 32 2.28 1.31 17.70
N GLY A 33 3.38 1.99 17.38
CA GLY A 33 4.64 1.85 18.11
C GLY A 33 4.53 2.21 19.59
N ASP A 34 3.84 3.29 19.92
CA ASP A 34 3.65 3.69 21.32
C ASP A 34 2.71 2.76 22.08
N SER A 35 1.63 2.28 21.45
CA SER A 35 0.74 1.29 22.05
C SER A 35 1.45 -0.03 22.34
N LEU A 36 2.30 -0.49 21.40
CA LEU A 36 3.10 -1.70 21.55
C LEU A 36 4.15 -1.55 22.66
N ARG A 37 4.84 -0.40 22.73
CA ARG A 37 5.82 -0.08 23.79
C ARG A 37 5.18 -0.05 25.17
N GLN A 38 4.02 0.59 25.30
CA GLN A 38 3.30 0.69 26.58
C GLN A 38 2.74 -0.66 27.03
N ALA A 39 2.26 -1.49 26.10
CA ALA A 39 1.72 -2.82 26.43
C ALA A 39 2.78 -3.78 27.01
N VAL A 40 4.04 -3.63 26.61
CA VAL A 40 5.14 -4.52 27.03
C VAL A 40 6.08 -3.86 28.05
N GLY A 41 6.03 -2.53 28.19
CA GLY A 41 6.91 -1.77 29.09
C GLY A 41 8.34 -1.60 28.56
N THR A 42 8.55 -1.66 27.24
CA THR A 42 9.88 -1.58 26.61
C THR A 42 10.12 -0.26 25.87
N THR A 43 11.37 0.20 25.80
CA THR A 43 11.75 1.41 25.05
C THR A 43 11.79 1.20 23.53
N SER A 44 12.02 -0.04 23.07
CA SER A 44 12.17 -0.38 21.65
C SER A 44 10.95 -1.11 21.07
N VAL A 45 10.51 -0.66 19.89
CA VAL A 45 9.35 -1.24 19.17
C VAL A 45 9.65 -2.68 18.71
N LEU A 46 10.87 -2.97 18.26
CA LEU A 46 11.21 -4.35 17.85
C LEU A 46 11.14 -5.34 19.01
N ALA A 47 11.56 -4.93 20.21
CA ALA A 47 11.46 -5.79 21.39
C ALA A 47 10.00 -6.03 21.73
N ALA A 48 9.16 -4.98 21.71
CA ALA A 48 7.72 -5.13 21.93
C ALA A 48 7.07 -6.10 20.91
N VAL A 49 7.38 -5.96 19.63
CA VAL A 49 6.87 -6.84 18.57
C VAL A 49 7.35 -8.29 18.75
N ARG A 50 8.60 -8.48 19.15
CA ARG A 50 9.17 -9.82 19.40
C ARG A 50 8.52 -10.49 20.61
N THR A 51 8.14 -9.73 21.63
CA THR A 51 7.47 -10.22 22.83
C THR A 51 5.98 -10.51 22.60
N ILE A 52 5.29 -9.69 21.80
CA ILE A 52 3.88 -9.89 21.45
C ILE A 52 3.70 -11.04 20.45
N GLY A 53 4.73 -11.36 19.67
CA GLY A 53 4.75 -12.51 18.76
C GLY A 53 3.99 -12.31 17.45
N GLY A 54 3.44 -11.11 17.20
CA GLY A 54 2.71 -10.83 15.98
C GLY A 54 1.78 -9.62 16.02
N ILE A 55 0.91 -9.54 15.01
CA ILE A 55 -0.17 -8.55 14.91
C ILE A 55 -1.48 -9.33 14.94
N TYR A 56 -2.50 -8.76 15.58
CA TYR A 56 -3.82 -9.36 15.59
C TYR A 56 -4.41 -9.34 14.18
N MET A 57 -4.83 -10.48 13.63
CA MET A 57 -5.42 -10.61 12.31
C MET A 57 -6.39 -11.78 12.32
N PHE A 58 -7.62 -11.60 11.82
CA PHE A 58 -8.67 -12.65 11.86
C PHE A 58 -8.92 -13.25 13.25
N GLY A 59 -8.92 -12.44 14.31
CA GLY A 59 -9.21 -12.94 15.64
C GLY A 59 -8.06 -13.70 16.31
N ARG A 60 -6.88 -13.77 15.69
CA ARG A 60 -5.70 -14.47 16.21
C ARG A 60 -4.46 -13.59 16.08
N VAL A 61 -3.47 -13.79 16.94
CA VAL A 61 -2.17 -13.14 16.77
C VAL A 61 -1.39 -13.94 15.72
N MET A 62 -1.05 -13.28 14.61
CA MET A 62 -0.27 -13.89 13.52
C MET A 62 1.10 -13.22 13.41
N PRO A 63 2.14 -13.98 13.05
CA PRO A 63 3.47 -13.40 12.88
C PRO A 63 3.48 -12.37 11.74
N VAL A 64 4.31 -11.34 11.87
CA VAL A 64 4.38 -10.20 10.93
C VAL A 64 4.57 -10.66 9.48
N TRP A 65 5.35 -11.71 9.23
CA TRP A 65 5.55 -12.27 7.89
C TRP A 65 4.27 -12.79 7.24
N SER A 66 3.38 -13.43 8.00
CA SER A 66 2.09 -13.89 7.48
C SER A 66 1.19 -12.71 7.12
N VAL A 67 1.20 -11.66 7.94
CA VAL A 67 0.45 -10.42 7.69
C VAL A 67 0.92 -9.76 6.39
N VAL A 68 2.24 -9.59 6.22
CA VAL A 68 2.85 -9.03 5.01
C VAL A 68 2.42 -9.81 3.78
N LEU A 69 2.42 -11.15 3.83
CA LEU A 69 2.01 -11.98 2.70
C LEU A 69 0.53 -11.80 2.34
N VAL A 70 -0.35 -11.76 3.35
CA VAL A 70 -1.79 -11.58 3.10
C VAL A 70 -2.07 -10.18 2.54
N GLU A 71 -1.50 -9.13 3.14
CA GLU A 71 -1.65 -7.76 2.64
C GLU A 71 -1.07 -7.62 1.22
N PHE A 72 0.07 -8.26 0.94
CA PHE A 72 0.66 -8.30 -0.39
C PHE A 72 -0.28 -8.93 -1.43
N CYS A 73 -0.86 -10.09 -1.12
CA CYS A 73 -1.79 -10.78 -2.02
C CYS A 73 -3.02 -9.91 -2.33
N PHE A 74 -3.63 -9.30 -1.32
CA PHE A 74 -4.78 -8.41 -1.52
C PHE A 74 -4.39 -7.13 -2.28
N ALA A 75 -3.26 -6.50 -1.92
CA ALA A 75 -2.77 -5.29 -2.57
C ALA A 75 -2.52 -5.51 -4.05
N TYR A 76 -1.81 -6.60 -4.37
CA TYR A 76 -1.48 -6.95 -5.73
C TYR A 76 -2.73 -7.29 -6.55
N PHE A 77 -3.68 -8.04 -5.96
CA PHE A 77 -4.93 -8.39 -6.61
C PHE A 77 -5.75 -7.14 -6.96
N ILE A 78 -5.94 -6.22 -6.02
CA ILE A 78 -6.71 -5.00 -6.26
C ILE A 78 -5.97 -4.07 -7.22
N GLU A 79 -4.65 -3.99 -7.15
CA GLU A 79 -3.85 -3.17 -8.07
C GLU A 79 -4.01 -3.68 -9.50
N CYS A 80 -4.00 -5.00 -9.70
CA CYS A 80 -4.18 -5.60 -11.03
C CYS A 80 -5.61 -5.44 -11.55
N VAL A 81 -6.63 -5.64 -10.70
CA VAL A 81 -8.05 -5.66 -11.12
C VAL A 81 -8.69 -4.27 -11.16
N TYR A 82 -8.43 -3.46 -10.15
CA TYR A 82 -9.06 -2.14 -9.97
C TYR A 82 -8.06 -0.99 -10.15
N GLY A 83 -6.91 -1.04 -9.48
CA GLY A 83 -5.95 0.08 -9.43
C GLY A 83 -5.47 0.50 -10.81
N SER A 84 -4.82 -0.40 -11.55
CA SER A 84 -4.24 -0.13 -12.86
C SER A 84 -5.25 0.28 -13.95
N PRO A 85 -6.37 -0.44 -14.18
CA PRO A 85 -7.32 -0.04 -15.23
C PRO A 85 -8.15 1.19 -14.88
N LEU A 86 -8.53 1.38 -13.60
CA LEU A 86 -9.39 2.49 -13.20
C LEU A 86 -8.62 3.81 -13.10
N SER A 87 -7.40 3.79 -12.54
CA SER A 87 -6.54 4.97 -12.48
C SER A 87 -6.17 5.49 -13.88
N PHE A 88 -5.90 4.59 -14.82
CA PHE A 88 -5.62 4.95 -16.21
C PHE A 88 -6.84 5.58 -16.88
N ARG A 89 -8.04 5.02 -16.68
CA ARG A 89 -9.29 5.60 -17.20
C ARG A 89 -9.58 6.99 -16.61
N LEU A 90 -9.35 7.18 -15.31
CA LEU A 90 -9.52 8.48 -14.67
C LEU A 90 -8.50 9.50 -15.18
N ALA A 91 -7.23 9.11 -15.33
CA ALA A 91 -6.20 10.00 -15.85
C ALA A 91 -6.48 10.43 -17.30
N CYS A 92 -6.90 9.51 -18.17
CA CYS A 92 -7.29 9.83 -19.55
C CYS A 92 -8.55 10.70 -19.65
N LYS A 93 -9.42 10.68 -18.63
CA LYS A 93 -10.62 11.53 -18.59
C LYS A 93 -10.29 12.97 -18.18
N ASN A 94 -9.30 13.16 -17.31
CA ASN A 94 -8.93 14.45 -16.77
C ASN A 94 -7.76 15.11 -17.50
N PHE A 95 -6.93 14.34 -18.21
CA PHE A 95 -5.77 14.83 -18.94
C PHE A 95 -5.71 14.21 -20.33
N ASP A 96 -5.46 15.04 -21.35
CA ASP A 96 -5.23 14.56 -22.70
C ASP A 96 -3.79 14.03 -22.81
N PRO A 97 -3.59 12.72 -23.09
CA PRO A 97 -2.25 12.12 -23.15
C PRO A 97 -1.39 12.63 -24.30
N LYS A 98 -1.99 13.36 -25.25
CA LYS A 98 -1.30 13.93 -26.43
C LYS A 98 -0.77 15.35 -26.21
N THR A 99 -1.36 16.12 -25.31
CA THR A 99 -1.01 17.53 -25.06
C THR A 99 -0.28 17.73 -23.72
N THR A 100 -0.45 16.80 -22.79
CA THR A 100 0.11 16.90 -21.43
C THR A 100 1.53 16.33 -21.37
N HIS A 101 2.45 17.02 -20.68
CA HIS A 101 3.81 16.51 -20.46
C HIS A 101 3.77 15.13 -19.76
N PRO A 102 4.53 14.13 -20.22
CA PRO A 102 4.42 12.73 -19.75
C PRO A 102 4.61 12.58 -18.23
N VAL A 103 5.41 13.45 -17.62
CA VAL A 103 5.59 13.47 -16.16
C VAL A 103 4.30 13.86 -15.42
N LEU A 104 3.57 14.87 -15.92
CA LEU A 104 2.32 15.33 -15.30
C LEU A 104 1.23 14.26 -15.43
N PHE A 105 1.15 13.61 -16.59
CA PHE A 105 0.21 12.51 -16.83
C PHE A 105 0.49 11.32 -15.90
N GLU A 106 1.77 10.94 -15.73
CA GLU A 106 2.13 9.87 -14.80
C GLU A 106 1.81 10.24 -13.34
N THR A 107 2.08 11.47 -12.90
CA THR A 107 1.71 11.90 -11.54
C THR A 107 0.20 11.90 -11.33
N ALA A 108 -0.59 12.26 -12.34
CA ALA A 108 -2.05 12.21 -12.25
C ALA A 108 -2.57 10.78 -12.07
N ILE A 109 -2.01 9.81 -12.81
CA ILE A 109 -2.33 8.38 -12.63
C ILE A 109 -2.02 7.97 -11.19
N ILE A 110 -0.85 8.33 -10.66
CA ILE A 110 -0.45 7.95 -9.30
C ILE A 110 -1.38 8.54 -8.25
N CYS A 111 -1.70 9.83 -8.35
CA CYS A 111 -2.64 10.48 -7.45
C CYS A 111 -4.01 9.77 -7.47
N ALA A 112 -4.48 9.39 -8.67
CA ALA A 112 -5.71 8.62 -8.81
C ALA A 112 -5.59 7.20 -8.22
N THR A 113 -4.47 6.51 -8.44
CA THR A 113 -4.22 5.17 -7.88
C THR A 113 -4.18 5.21 -6.36
N VAL A 114 -3.43 6.13 -5.75
CA VAL A 114 -3.39 6.28 -4.28
C VAL A 114 -4.76 6.65 -3.72
N GLY A 115 -5.47 7.57 -4.40
CA GLY A 115 -6.83 7.97 -4.03
C GLY A 115 -7.85 6.83 -4.07
N LEU A 116 -7.66 5.83 -4.93
CA LEU A 116 -8.55 4.67 -5.04
C LEU A 116 -8.10 3.49 -4.17
N MET A 117 -6.81 3.21 -4.15
CA MET A 117 -6.24 2.06 -3.44
C MET A 117 -6.29 2.23 -1.93
N VAL A 118 -5.99 3.43 -1.40
CA VAL A 118 -5.95 3.64 0.05
C VAL A 118 -7.32 3.40 0.68
N PRO A 119 -8.45 3.93 0.15
CA PRO A 119 -9.77 3.61 0.66
C PRO A 119 -10.11 2.12 0.58
N ALA A 120 -9.81 1.47 -0.57
CA ALA A 120 -10.12 0.06 -0.78
C ALA A 120 -9.34 -0.87 0.17
N MET A 121 -8.03 -0.66 0.28
CA MET A 121 -7.16 -1.46 1.15
C MET A 121 -7.43 -1.19 2.63
N SER A 122 -7.70 0.06 3.02
CA SER A 122 -8.05 0.39 4.41
C SER A 122 -9.39 -0.21 4.80
N LEU A 123 -10.32 -0.37 3.86
CA LEU A 123 -11.60 -1.04 4.11
C LEU A 123 -11.36 -2.53 4.42
N ILE A 124 -10.60 -3.20 3.57
CA ILE A 124 -10.22 -4.61 3.75
C ILE A 124 -9.46 -4.78 5.07
N ALA A 125 -8.47 -3.94 5.34
CA ALA A 125 -7.73 -3.95 6.60
C ALA A 125 -8.67 -3.81 7.80
N THR A 126 -9.65 -2.91 7.74
CA THR A 126 -10.62 -2.74 8.83
C THR A 126 -11.42 -4.01 9.09
N PHE A 127 -11.81 -4.75 8.04
CA PHE A 127 -12.46 -6.05 8.20
C PHE A 127 -11.51 -7.12 8.77
N LEU A 128 -10.26 -7.17 8.30
CA LEU A 128 -9.28 -8.18 8.75
C LEU A 128 -8.80 -7.95 10.19
N TYR A 129 -8.66 -6.68 10.59
CA TYR A 129 -8.19 -6.26 11.90
C TYR A 129 -9.34 -6.02 12.90
N TYR A 130 -10.59 -6.25 12.51
CA TYR A 130 -11.73 -6.00 13.39
C TYR A 130 -11.68 -6.90 14.63
N PRO A 131 -11.78 -6.35 15.85
CA PRO A 131 -11.89 -7.16 17.06
C PRO A 131 -13.30 -7.77 17.12
N TYR A 132 -13.46 -8.99 16.63
CA TYR A 132 -14.73 -9.75 16.66
C TYR A 132 -15.23 -10.12 18.07
N ASN A 133 -14.55 -9.67 19.13
CA ASN A 133 -14.83 -10.06 20.51
C ASN A 133 -16.09 -9.39 21.11
N ASN A 134 -16.53 -8.24 20.59
CA ASN A 134 -17.66 -7.47 21.14
C ASN A 134 -18.89 -7.38 20.21
N GLY A 135 -18.98 -8.23 19.19
CA GLY A 135 -20.04 -8.18 18.17
C GLY A 135 -19.75 -7.19 17.03
N PHE A 136 -20.29 -7.46 15.84
CA PHE A 136 -20.03 -6.65 14.64
C PHE A 136 -20.87 -5.36 14.67
N GLN A 137 -20.23 -4.25 15.01
CA GLN A 137 -20.82 -2.91 14.96
C GLN A 137 -20.31 -2.17 13.72
N ILE A 138 -21.19 -1.99 12.74
CA ILE A 138 -20.91 -1.31 11.48
C ILE A 138 -20.35 0.11 11.70
N HIS A 139 -20.85 0.82 12.72
CA HIS A 139 -20.38 2.17 13.04
C HIS A 139 -18.91 2.19 13.47
N VAL A 140 -18.47 1.22 14.27
CA VAL A 140 -17.07 1.11 14.71
C VAL A 140 -16.16 0.79 13.53
N ALA A 141 -16.61 -0.09 12.63
CA ALA A 141 -15.88 -0.40 11.41
C ALA A 141 -15.74 0.84 10.50
N LEU A 142 -16.80 1.64 10.31
CA LEU A 142 -16.70 2.86 9.50
C LEU A 142 -15.76 3.91 10.09
N VAL A 143 -15.80 4.10 11.42
CA VAL A 143 -14.89 5.03 12.10
C VAL A 143 -13.44 4.54 12.00
N GLN A 144 -13.21 3.24 12.17
CA GLN A 144 -11.88 2.65 12.06
C GLN A 144 -11.35 2.73 10.62
N TRP A 145 -12.20 2.46 9.63
CA TRP A 145 -11.88 2.64 8.22
C TRP A 145 -11.47 4.06 7.89
N LEU A 146 -12.27 5.05 8.31
CA LEU A 146 -11.97 6.46 8.07
C LEU A 146 -10.67 6.88 8.76
N ARG A 147 -10.46 6.42 10.01
CA ARG A 147 -9.22 6.65 10.75
C ARG A 147 -8.02 6.09 9.98
N LEU A 148 -8.05 4.80 9.62
CA LEU A 148 -6.97 4.15 8.86
C LEU A 148 -6.71 4.90 7.55
N MET A 149 -7.75 5.24 6.81
CA MET A 149 -7.64 6.01 5.57
C MET A 149 -6.92 7.35 5.81
N CYS A 150 -7.31 8.12 6.82
CA CYS A 150 -6.69 9.42 7.12
C CYS A 150 -5.22 9.32 7.56
N PHE A 151 -4.82 8.27 8.29
CA PHE A 151 -3.43 8.07 8.67
C PHE A 151 -2.58 7.56 7.50
N ASN A 152 -3.12 6.63 6.71
CA ASN A 152 -2.39 5.96 5.65
C ASN A 152 -2.25 6.82 4.40
N PHE A 153 -3.27 7.62 4.07
CA PHE A 153 -3.34 8.41 2.85
C PHE A 153 -2.15 9.37 2.67
N PRO A 154 -1.83 10.26 3.62
CA PRO A 154 -0.71 11.19 3.44
C PRO A 154 0.62 10.44 3.30
N PHE A 155 0.85 9.40 4.13
CA PHE A 155 2.06 8.59 4.04
C PHE A 155 2.19 7.93 2.67
N ALA A 156 1.14 7.25 2.20
CA ALA A 156 1.12 6.58 0.90
C ALA A 156 1.30 7.58 -0.25
N PHE A 157 0.64 8.73 -0.19
CA PHE A 157 0.73 9.77 -1.22
C PHE A 157 2.16 10.29 -1.38
N PHE A 158 2.79 10.72 -0.28
CA PHE A 158 4.14 11.28 -0.32
C PHE A 158 5.19 10.23 -0.65
N THR A 159 5.12 9.04 -0.06
CA THR A 159 6.08 7.97 -0.33
C THR A 159 5.98 7.46 -1.76
N GLN A 160 4.76 7.29 -2.28
CA GLN A 160 4.54 6.83 -3.65
C GLN A 160 5.07 7.84 -4.69
N LEU A 161 4.76 9.12 -4.51
CA LEU A 161 5.09 10.16 -5.50
C LEU A 161 6.59 10.46 -5.52
N PHE A 162 7.23 10.62 -4.36
CA PHE A 162 8.63 11.06 -4.30
C PHE A 162 9.64 9.92 -4.33
N PHE A 163 9.41 8.85 -3.57
CA PHE A 163 10.41 7.82 -3.33
C PHE A 163 10.20 6.61 -4.23
N ILE A 164 9.02 5.97 -4.12
CA ILE A 164 8.76 4.68 -4.75
C ILE A 164 8.78 4.83 -6.26
N GLN A 165 8.16 5.87 -6.81
CA GLN A 165 8.17 6.10 -8.25
C GLN A 165 9.57 6.32 -8.82
N SER A 166 10.39 7.16 -8.17
CA SER A 166 11.78 7.41 -8.57
C SER A 166 12.61 6.13 -8.52
N PHE A 167 12.41 5.31 -7.49
CA PHE A 167 13.10 4.04 -7.31
C PHE A 167 12.67 3.00 -8.33
N VAL A 168 11.36 2.75 -8.49
CA VAL A 168 10.83 1.75 -9.42
C VAL A 168 11.22 2.10 -10.86
N ARG A 169 11.23 3.39 -11.24
CA ARG A 169 11.74 3.83 -12.55
C ARG A 169 13.22 3.48 -12.74
N THR A 170 14.04 3.63 -11.70
CA THR A 170 15.47 3.29 -11.74
C THR A 170 15.66 1.78 -11.88
N VAL A 171 14.93 0.99 -11.10
CA VAL A 171 14.95 -0.48 -11.18
C VAL A 171 14.45 -0.99 -12.53
N PHE A 172 13.34 -0.44 -13.03
CA PHE A 172 12.79 -0.83 -14.32
C PHE A 172 13.75 -0.50 -15.47
N LYS A 173 14.40 0.67 -15.43
CA LYS A 173 15.48 1.01 -16.36
C LYS A 173 16.63 0.02 -16.26
N LEU A 174 17.04 -0.39 -15.06
CA LEU A 174 18.12 -1.35 -14.88
C LEU A 174 17.78 -2.74 -15.44
N ILE A 175 16.57 -3.23 -15.19
CA ILE A 175 16.09 -4.55 -15.65
C ILE A 175 15.91 -4.58 -17.17
N PHE A 176 15.31 -3.53 -17.75
CA PHE A 176 15.01 -3.46 -19.19
C PHE A 176 16.03 -2.64 -20.00
N ALA A 177 17.14 -2.21 -19.41
CA ALA A 177 18.21 -1.49 -20.10
C ALA A 177 18.77 -2.29 -21.28
N ARG A 178 18.78 -3.62 -21.19
CA ARG A 178 19.24 -4.51 -22.25
C ARG A 178 18.23 -4.65 -23.40
N ASP A 179 16.94 -4.49 -23.13
CA ASP A 179 15.86 -4.55 -24.14
C ASP A 179 15.79 -3.26 -24.99
N ILE A 180 16.23 -2.12 -24.43
CA ILE A 180 16.23 -0.81 -25.12
C ILE A 180 17.47 -0.63 -26.04
N LYS A 181 18.51 -1.45 -25.85
CA LYS A 181 19.75 -1.41 -26.65
C LYS A 181 19.73 -2.31 -27.89
N LYS A 182 18.67 -3.10 -28.09
CA LYS A 182 18.40 -3.84 -29.33
C LYS A 182 17.33 -3.12 -30.13
#